data_AF-A0A957U1Q8-F1
#
_entry.id   AF-A0A957U1Q8-F1
#
_cell.length_a   1.000
_cell.length_b   1.000
_cell.length_c   1.000
_cell.angle_alpha   90.00
_cell.angle_beta   90.00
_cell.angle_gamma   90.00
#
_symmetry.space_group_name_H-M   'P 1'
#
loop_
_entity.id
_entity.type
_entity.pdbx_description
1 polymer ?
#
loop_
_entity_poly.entity_id
_entity_poly.type
_entity_poly.pdbx_seq_one_letter_code
_entity_poly.pdbx_strand_id
1 'polypeptide(L)'
;MARPSEWYDIDLPKPDGIDLPIDGGPVTRPSQDLIARLYDVSSATAAATLHRMGIRHTYMDNPKPRVPGAKVVGPAVTLQFMPQREDVASGRGQEHVEKRSALWSVFDTVEPGDVLVVQAFGDPYTGTMGDMLTTYFKGRGGIGIVVDGSVRDWPKIR
;
A
#
# COMPACT_ATOMS: atom_id res chain seq x y z
N MET A 1 1.29 -16.13 -11.57
CA MET A 1 2.23 -15.50 -12.52
C MET A 1 1.68 -15.70 -13.92
N ALA A 2 1.39 -14.62 -14.64
CA ALA A 2 1.09 -14.71 -16.07
C ALA A 2 2.29 -15.31 -16.81
N ARG A 3 2.06 -16.17 -17.80
CA ARG A 3 3.16 -16.73 -18.62
C ARG A 3 3.78 -15.58 -19.42
N PRO A 4 5.12 -15.51 -19.56
CA PRO A 4 5.76 -14.49 -20.39
C PRO A 4 5.16 -14.48 -21.80
N SER A 5 4.88 -13.30 -22.34
CA SER A 5 4.47 -13.18 -23.75
C SER A 5 5.53 -13.77 -24.67
N GLU A 6 6.81 -13.71 -24.28
CA GLU A 6 7.96 -14.33 -24.95
C GLU A 6 7.82 -15.85 -25.22
N TRP A 7 6.89 -16.54 -24.55
CA TRP A 7 6.63 -17.98 -24.74
C TRP A 7 5.59 -18.26 -25.84
N TYR A 8 4.98 -17.21 -26.37
CA TYR A 8 4.03 -17.25 -27.45
C TYR A 8 4.52 -16.24 -28.52
N ASP A 9 4.48 -16.57 -29.81
CA ASP A 9 4.80 -15.58 -30.88
C ASP A 9 3.65 -14.55 -31.01
N ILE A 10 3.36 -13.83 -29.94
CA ILE A 10 2.30 -12.84 -29.84
C ILE A 10 2.93 -11.51 -29.41
N ASP A 11 3.03 -10.59 -30.37
CA ASP A 11 3.40 -9.20 -30.11
C ASP A 11 2.16 -8.44 -29.61
N LEU A 12 2.22 -7.96 -28.37
CA LEU A 12 1.13 -7.21 -27.77
C LEU A 12 1.39 -5.71 -27.95
N PRO A 13 0.41 -4.93 -28.46
CA PRO A 13 0.59 -3.50 -28.67
C PRO A 13 0.79 -2.80 -27.33
N LYS A 14 1.94 -2.15 -27.15
CA LYS A 14 2.22 -1.39 -25.94
C LYS A 14 1.50 -0.04 -25.98
N PRO A 15 0.80 0.35 -24.90
CA PRO A 15 0.18 1.66 -24.82
C PRO A 15 1.25 2.75 -24.72
N ASP A 16 1.09 3.81 -25.50
CA ASP A 16 1.93 5.01 -25.41
C ASP A 16 1.63 5.79 -24.11
N GLY A 17 2.66 6.45 -23.57
CA GLY A 17 2.49 7.40 -22.46
C GLY A 17 2.34 6.81 -21.06
N ILE A 18 2.64 5.51 -20.87
CA ILE A 18 2.73 4.89 -19.54
C ILE A 18 4.20 4.77 -19.16
N ASP A 19 4.64 5.58 -18.20
CA ASP A 19 5.93 5.40 -17.52
C ASP A 19 5.68 4.85 -16.11
N LEU A 20 6.38 3.78 -15.77
CA LEU A 20 6.23 3.08 -14.49
C LEU A 20 7.46 3.31 -13.62
N PRO A 21 7.30 3.52 -12.30
CA PRO A 21 6.03 3.56 -11.57
C PRO A 21 5.27 4.88 -11.75
N ILE A 22 3.94 4.83 -11.62
CA ILE A 22 3.10 6.04 -11.53
C ILE A 22 3.28 6.60 -10.11
N ASP A 23 3.81 7.82 -10.04
CA ASP A 23 4.01 8.56 -8.78
C ASP A 23 2.88 9.55 -8.54
N GLY A 24 2.30 9.54 -7.33
CA GLY A 24 1.26 10.46 -6.89
C GLY A 24 1.79 11.81 -6.37
N GLY A 25 3.12 11.98 -6.32
CA GLY A 25 3.79 13.15 -5.79
C GLY A 25 4.09 13.06 -4.28
N PRO A 26 4.60 14.14 -3.69
CA PRO A 26 5.07 14.12 -2.31
C PRO A 26 3.93 13.99 -1.30
N VAL A 27 4.18 13.21 -0.25
CA VAL A 27 3.24 13.03 0.87
C VAL A 27 3.26 14.30 1.74
N THR A 28 2.09 14.92 1.91
CA THR A 28 1.93 16.08 2.80
C THR A 28 1.74 15.61 4.24
N ARG A 29 2.72 15.88 5.11
CA ARG A 29 2.70 15.44 6.51
C ARG A 29 2.20 16.56 7.44
N PRO A 30 1.18 16.29 8.29
CA PRO A 30 0.75 17.23 9.31
C PRO A 30 1.78 17.39 10.43
N SER A 31 1.56 18.37 11.32
CA SER A 31 2.41 18.57 12.49
C SER A 31 2.34 17.37 13.45
N GLN A 32 3.46 17.10 14.12
CA GLN A 32 3.54 16.04 15.12
C GLN A 32 2.58 16.26 16.30
N ASP A 33 2.32 17.52 16.68
CA ASP A 33 1.32 17.88 17.70
C ASP A 33 -0.08 17.41 17.32
N LEU A 34 -0.49 17.61 16.06
CA LEU A 34 -1.80 17.18 15.59
C LEU A 34 -1.93 15.65 15.62
N ILE A 35 -0.88 14.94 15.21
CA ILE A 35 -0.82 13.48 15.25
C ILE A 35 -0.95 12.98 16.70
N ALA A 36 -0.18 13.57 17.62
CA ALA A 36 -0.21 13.21 19.04
C ALA A 36 -1.61 13.39 19.65
N ARG A 37 -2.28 14.52 19.35
CA ARG A 37 -3.64 14.79 19.83
C ARG A 37 -4.68 13.85 19.23
N LEU A 38 -4.53 13.46 17.97
CA LEU A 38 -5.40 12.48 17.33
C LEU A 38 -5.23 11.08 17.91
N TYR A 39 -4.08 10.76 18.50
CA TYR A 39 -3.84 9.48 19.16
C TYR A 39 -4.77 9.25 20.36
N ASP A 40 -5.33 10.27 20.99
CA ASP A 40 -6.32 10.10 22.07
C ASP A 40 -7.75 9.88 21.56
N VAL A 41 -8.00 10.10 20.27
CA VAL A 41 -9.33 9.96 19.66
C VAL A 41 -9.54 8.52 19.19
N SER A 42 -10.67 7.91 19.52
CA SER A 42 -11.02 6.57 19.00
C SER A 42 -11.42 6.64 17.53
N SER A 43 -11.22 5.56 16.77
CA SER A 43 -11.65 5.49 15.36
C SER A 43 -13.16 5.70 15.22
N ALA A 44 -13.95 5.22 16.16
CA ALA A 44 -15.41 5.45 16.19
C ALA A 44 -15.76 6.93 16.39
N THR A 45 -15.11 7.62 17.33
CA THR A 45 -15.30 9.07 17.56
C THR A 45 -14.85 9.90 16.37
N ALA A 46 -13.73 9.53 15.74
CA ALA A 46 -13.25 10.17 14.52
C ALA A 46 -14.27 10.04 13.38
N ALA A 47 -14.75 8.82 13.10
CA ALA A 47 -15.77 8.56 12.06
C ALA A 47 -17.07 9.33 12.34
N ALA A 48 -17.58 9.32 13.58
CA ALA A 48 -18.78 10.07 13.95
C ALA A 48 -18.60 11.59 13.78
N THR A 49 -17.41 12.12 14.05
CA THR A 49 -17.10 13.55 13.88
C THR A 49 -17.01 13.92 12.40
N LEU A 50 -16.32 13.12 11.60
CA LEU A 50 -16.25 13.31 10.14
C LEU A 50 -17.63 13.22 9.48
N HIS A 51 -18.48 12.29 9.95
CA HIS A 51 -19.86 12.17 9.48
C HIS A 51 -20.68 13.45 9.75
N ARG A 52 -20.54 14.05 10.94
CA ARG A 52 -21.16 15.35 11.26
C ARG A 52 -20.63 16.50 10.40
N MET A 53 -19.38 16.41 9.95
CA MET A 53 -18.77 17.36 9.01
C MET A 53 -19.16 17.10 7.54
N GLY A 54 -19.97 16.06 7.26
CA GLY A 54 -20.44 15.71 5.92
C GLY A 54 -19.61 14.63 5.20
N ILE A 55 -18.52 14.15 5.81
CA ILE A 55 -17.66 13.10 5.25
C ILE A 55 -18.14 11.75 5.76
N ARG A 56 -18.83 10.98 4.90
CA ARG A 56 -19.61 9.80 5.32
C ARG A 56 -18.89 8.46 5.20
N HIS A 57 -17.92 8.34 4.28
CA HIS A 57 -17.20 7.09 4.00
C HIS A 57 -15.76 7.18 4.52
N THR A 58 -15.59 6.93 5.82
CA THR A 58 -14.30 7.13 6.53
C THR A 58 -13.81 5.88 7.24
N TYR A 59 -14.30 4.72 6.82
CA TYR A 59 -13.97 3.41 7.37
C TYR A 59 -13.63 2.47 6.22
N MET A 60 -12.58 1.67 6.40
CA MET A 60 -12.24 0.57 5.50
C MET A 60 -12.79 -0.72 6.08
N ASP A 61 -13.70 -1.33 5.34
CA ASP A 61 -14.21 -2.66 5.65
C ASP A 61 -13.18 -3.72 5.26
N ASN A 62 -13.10 -4.81 6.03
CA ASN A 62 -12.22 -5.98 5.88
C ASN A 62 -10.83 -5.97 6.58
N PRO A 63 -9.99 -4.91 6.59
CA PRO A 63 -8.73 -4.94 7.34
C PRO A 63 -8.93 -5.27 8.82
N LYS A 64 -8.29 -6.34 9.30
CA LYS A 64 -8.33 -6.77 10.70
C LYS A 64 -6.98 -6.54 11.38
N PRO A 65 -6.96 -6.06 12.65
CA PRO A 65 -5.71 -5.86 13.35
C PRO A 65 -5.00 -7.20 13.58
N ARG A 66 -3.72 -7.27 13.22
CA ARG A 66 -2.85 -8.42 13.52
C ARG A 66 -2.60 -8.56 15.02
N VAL A 67 -2.31 -7.42 15.66
CA VAL A 67 -1.94 -7.30 17.07
C VAL A 67 -3.15 -6.75 17.83
N PRO A 68 -3.79 -7.56 18.69
CA PRO A 68 -4.90 -7.08 19.50
C PRO A 68 -4.51 -5.89 20.37
N GLY A 69 -5.36 -4.86 20.40
CA GLY A 69 -5.12 -3.64 21.18
C GLY A 69 -4.12 -2.65 20.57
N ALA A 70 -3.47 -2.98 19.44
CA ALA A 70 -2.60 -2.05 18.76
C ALA A 70 -3.40 -0.88 18.16
N LYS A 71 -2.81 0.31 18.21
CA LYS A 71 -3.34 1.55 17.66
C LYS A 71 -2.24 2.32 16.95
N VAL A 72 -2.56 2.88 15.79
CA VAL A 72 -1.64 3.73 15.02
C VAL A 72 -2.39 4.97 14.55
N VAL A 73 -1.68 6.11 14.51
CA VAL A 73 -2.14 7.37 13.94
C VAL A 73 -0.93 8.02 13.29
N GLY A 74 -1.02 8.37 12.01
CA GLY A 74 0.07 8.96 11.26
C GLY A 74 -0.35 9.38 9.85
N PRO A 75 0.54 10.05 9.10
CA PRO A 75 0.30 10.39 7.70
C PRO A 75 0.15 9.11 6.86
N ALA A 76 -0.72 9.16 5.85
CA ALA A 76 -0.91 8.03 4.94
C ALA A 76 0.06 8.12 3.76
N VAL A 77 0.92 7.12 3.62
CA VAL A 77 1.65 6.84 2.38
C VAL A 77 0.85 5.78 1.63
N THR A 78 0.44 6.06 0.39
CA THR A 78 -0.48 5.18 -0.34
C THR A 78 0.23 4.37 -1.40
N LEU A 79 -0.12 3.08 -1.50
CA LEU A 79 0.31 2.18 -2.56
C LEU A 79 -0.93 1.58 -3.22
N GLN A 80 -1.00 1.66 -4.54
CA GLN A 80 -2.09 1.09 -5.32
C GLN A 80 -1.57 -0.03 -6.22
N PHE A 81 -2.18 -1.20 -6.11
CA PHE A 81 -2.02 -2.27 -7.08
C PHE A 81 -3.04 -2.10 -8.21
N MET A 82 -2.70 -2.58 -9.40
CA MET A 82 -3.60 -2.65 -10.55
C MET A 82 -3.52 -4.06 -11.15
N PRO A 83 -4.59 -4.54 -11.82
CA PRO A 83 -4.55 -5.81 -12.54
C PRO A 83 -3.36 -5.86 -13.49
N GLN A 84 -2.68 -7.01 -13.51
CA GLN A 84 -1.56 -7.23 -14.41
C GLN A 84 -2.03 -7.13 -15.86
N ARG A 85 -1.27 -6.39 -16.66
CA ARG A 85 -1.47 -6.21 -18.10
C ARG A 85 -0.25 -6.73 -18.83
N GLU A 86 -0.40 -7.82 -19.56
CA GLU A 86 0.68 -8.48 -20.30
C GLU A 86 1.29 -7.58 -21.38
N ASP A 87 0.51 -6.61 -21.88
CA ASP A 87 0.96 -5.61 -22.85
C ASP A 87 1.78 -4.47 -22.24
N VAL A 88 1.63 -4.20 -20.94
CA VAL A 88 2.39 -3.16 -20.23
C VAL A 88 3.70 -3.72 -19.69
N ALA A 89 3.64 -4.90 -19.07
CA ALA A 89 4.83 -5.63 -18.68
C ALA A 89 4.55 -7.14 -18.73
N SER A 90 5.51 -7.92 -19.23
CA SER A 90 5.51 -9.39 -19.17
C SER A 90 6.94 -9.90 -18.97
N GLY A 91 7.10 -11.17 -18.59
CA GLY A 91 8.40 -11.85 -18.58
C GLY A 91 9.52 -11.10 -17.83
N ARG A 92 10.66 -10.88 -18.50
CA ARG A 92 11.82 -10.19 -17.90
C ARG A 92 11.56 -8.69 -17.66
N GLY A 93 10.65 -8.11 -18.45
CA GLY A 93 10.17 -6.73 -18.27
C GLY A 93 9.43 -6.57 -16.94
N GLN A 94 8.63 -7.56 -16.55
CA GLN A 94 8.03 -7.60 -15.21
C GLN A 94 9.11 -7.66 -14.13
N GLU A 95 10.11 -8.53 -14.25
CA GLU A 95 11.17 -8.64 -13.24
C GLU A 95 11.98 -7.32 -13.07
N HIS A 96 12.16 -6.56 -14.14
CA HIS A 96 12.84 -5.25 -14.10
C HIS A 96 11.95 -4.16 -13.52
N VAL A 97 10.66 -4.15 -13.89
CA VAL A 97 9.65 -3.27 -13.29
C VAL A 97 9.50 -3.61 -11.80
N GLU A 98 9.49 -4.87 -11.40
CA GLU A 98 9.41 -5.32 -10.00
C GLU A 98 10.61 -4.87 -9.16
N LYS A 99 11.83 -4.85 -9.73
CA LYS A 99 13.05 -4.37 -9.05
C LYS A 99 13.14 -2.85 -8.92
N ARG A 100 12.45 -2.09 -9.77
CA ARG A 100 12.27 -0.62 -9.67
C ARG A 100 10.81 -0.23 -9.36
N SER A 101 10.05 -1.16 -8.79
CA SER A 101 8.58 -1.06 -8.78
C SER A 101 8.08 0.06 -7.90
N ALA A 102 6.81 0.42 -8.13
CA ALA A 102 6.01 1.23 -7.22
C ALA A 102 6.10 0.73 -5.77
N LEU A 103 6.30 -0.58 -5.57
CA LEU A 103 6.50 -1.19 -4.26
C LEU A 103 7.75 -0.64 -3.55
N TRP A 104 8.89 -0.60 -4.24
CA TRP A 104 10.14 -0.08 -3.69
C TRP A 104 10.18 1.44 -3.65
N SER A 105 9.66 2.11 -4.67
CA SER A 105 9.60 3.58 -4.71
C SER A 105 8.76 4.15 -3.57
N VAL A 106 7.64 3.49 -3.23
CA VAL A 106 6.83 3.89 -2.07
C VAL A 106 7.65 3.87 -0.79
N PHE A 107 8.44 2.82 -0.56
CA PHE A 107 9.26 2.78 0.65
C PHE A 107 10.28 3.90 0.70
N ASP A 108 10.83 4.34 -0.44
CA ASP A 108 11.81 5.45 -0.47
C ASP A 108 11.22 6.79 -0.04
N THR A 109 9.89 6.92 -0.08
CA THR A 109 9.18 8.11 0.41
C THR A 109 8.82 8.04 1.90
N VAL A 110 8.98 6.89 2.56
CA VAL A 110 8.56 6.66 3.94
C VAL A 110 9.45 7.43 4.92
N GLU A 111 8.80 8.16 5.82
CA GLU A 111 9.43 8.83 6.95
C GLU A 111 8.96 8.24 8.29
N PRO A 112 9.71 8.43 9.39
CA PRO A 112 9.30 7.98 10.70
C PRO A 112 7.92 8.52 11.12
N GLY A 113 7.01 7.63 11.50
CA GLY A 113 5.63 7.98 11.87
C GLY A 113 4.59 7.76 10.77
N ASP A 114 5.01 7.40 9.55
CA ASP A 114 4.08 7.13 8.45
C ASP A 114 3.33 5.80 8.62
N VAL A 115 2.11 5.77 8.07
CA VAL A 115 1.27 4.58 7.94
C VAL A 115 1.11 4.25 6.46
N LEU A 116 1.49 3.05 6.06
CA LEU A 116 1.33 2.57 4.69
C LEU A 116 -0.10 2.07 4.47
N VAL A 117 -0.81 2.62 3.49
CA VAL A 117 -2.17 2.22 3.13
C VAL A 117 -2.14 1.61 1.72
N VAL A 118 -2.44 0.32 1.64
CA VAL A 118 -2.36 -0.46 0.41
C VAL A 118 -3.76 -0.75 -0.12
N GLN A 119 -4.02 -0.34 -1.35
CA GLN A 119 -5.21 -0.72 -2.10
C GLN A 119 -4.85 -1.88 -3.03
N ALA A 120 -5.52 -3.02 -2.87
CA ALA A 120 -5.31 -4.22 -3.68
C ALA A 120 -6.63 -4.91 -4.04
N PHE A 121 -7.72 -4.14 -4.13
CA PHE A 121 -9.07 -4.61 -4.50
C PHE A 121 -9.61 -5.75 -3.62
N GLY A 122 -9.12 -5.89 -2.38
CA GLY A 122 -9.50 -7.01 -1.52
C GLY A 122 -9.09 -8.38 -2.06
N ASP A 123 -8.14 -8.45 -3.00
CA ASP A 123 -7.76 -9.70 -3.67
C ASP A 123 -7.18 -10.73 -2.68
N PRO A 124 -7.82 -11.90 -2.50
CA PRO A 124 -7.32 -12.94 -1.61
C PRO A 124 -6.18 -13.76 -2.21
N TYR A 125 -5.92 -13.64 -3.52
CA TYR A 125 -4.97 -14.48 -4.25
C TYR A 125 -3.57 -13.86 -4.36
N THR A 126 -3.43 -12.57 -4.07
CA THR A 126 -2.15 -11.85 -4.16
C THR A 126 -1.65 -11.44 -2.77
N GLY A 127 -0.49 -12.00 -2.37
CA GLY A 127 0.22 -11.61 -1.15
C GLY A 127 0.98 -10.30 -1.33
N THR A 128 0.26 -9.18 -1.27
CA THR A 128 0.81 -7.83 -1.52
C THR A 128 1.89 -7.40 -0.54
N MET A 129 1.79 -7.86 0.70
CA MET A 129 2.76 -7.59 1.78
C MET A 129 3.28 -8.90 2.36
N GLY A 130 4.54 -8.89 2.80
CA GLY A 130 5.21 -10.06 3.39
C GLY A 130 6.37 -9.63 4.30
N ASP A 131 7.00 -10.61 4.97
CA ASP A 131 7.98 -10.40 6.04
C ASP A 131 9.10 -9.41 5.68
N MET A 132 9.69 -9.58 4.50
CA MET A 132 10.77 -8.71 4.01
C MET A 132 10.31 -7.25 3.87
N LEU A 133 9.16 -7.02 3.25
CA LEU A 133 8.63 -5.68 3.00
C LEU A 133 8.21 -5.00 4.30
N THR A 134 7.55 -5.74 5.19
CA THR A 134 7.15 -5.23 6.50
C THR A 134 8.36 -4.91 7.37
N THR A 135 9.42 -5.72 7.30
CA THR A 135 10.67 -5.47 8.02
C THR A 135 11.37 -4.22 7.48
N TYR A 136 11.39 -4.06 6.15
CA TYR A 136 11.98 -2.89 5.50
C TYR A 136 11.24 -1.59 5.88
N PHE A 137 9.91 -1.61 5.81
CA PHE A 137 9.05 -0.49 6.23
C PHE A 137 9.29 -0.09 7.68
N LYS A 138 9.36 -1.09 8.58
CA LYS A 138 9.67 -0.87 9.99
C LYS A 138 11.08 -0.28 10.19
N GLY A 139 12.06 -0.75 9.41
CA GLY A 139 13.43 -0.23 9.43
C GLY A 139 13.54 1.25 9.02
N ARG A 140 12.60 1.74 8.19
CA ARG A 140 12.47 3.17 7.83
C ARG A 140 11.73 4.02 8.87
N GLY A 141 11.20 3.40 9.93
CA GLY A 141 10.44 4.10 10.98
C GLY A 141 8.93 4.17 10.73
N GLY A 142 8.43 3.45 9.73
CA GLY A 142 6.99 3.30 9.52
C GLY A 142 6.32 2.61 10.71
N ILE A 143 5.15 3.08 11.11
CA ILE A 143 4.51 2.69 12.38
C ILE A 143 3.31 1.75 12.21
N GLY A 144 2.77 1.62 11.00
CA GLY A 144 1.65 0.73 10.71
C GLY A 144 1.42 0.49 9.22
N ILE A 145 0.82 -0.64 8.88
CA ILE A 145 0.44 -0.99 7.52
C ILE A 145 -1.03 -1.42 7.53
N VAL A 146 -1.83 -0.84 6.65
CA VAL A 146 -3.23 -1.21 6.40
C VAL A 146 -3.34 -1.74 4.98
N VAL A 147 -3.86 -2.95 4.81
CA VAL A 147 -3.91 -3.63 3.52
C VAL A 147 -5.34 -4.02 3.18
N ASP A 148 -5.85 -3.49 2.07
CA ASP A 148 -7.08 -3.93 1.42
C ASP A 148 -6.78 -5.09 0.44
N GLY A 149 -6.44 -6.25 1.01
CA GLY A 149 -5.99 -7.43 0.28
C GLY A 149 -5.35 -8.45 1.21
N SER A 150 -4.54 -9.35 0.65
CA SER A 150 -3.89 -10.42 1.42
C SER A 150 -2.43 -10.12 1.79
N VAL A 151 -2.05 -10.63 2.96
CA VAL A 151 -0.69 -10.55 3.54
C VAL A 151 -0.12 -11.95 3.64
N ARG A 152 1.06 -12.18 3.05
CA ARG A 152 1.81 -13.44 3.13
C ARG A 152 2.79 -13.43 4.31
N ASP A 153 3.38 -14.59 4.59
CA ASP A 153 4.33 -14.78 5.70
C ASP A 153 3.75 -14.40 7.08
N TRP A 154 2.44 -14.53 7.25
CA TRP A 154 1.69 -14.14 8.45
C TRP A 154 2.29 -14.60 9.80
N PRO A 155 2.89 -15.80 9.92
CA PRO A 155 3.54 -16.22 11.17
C PRO A 155 4.78 -15.41 11.54
N LYS A 156 5.43 -14.76 10.57
CA LYS A 156 6.68 -13.99 10.78
C LYS A 156 6.43 -12.51 11.04
N ILE A 157 5.31 -11.96 10.54
CA ILE A 157 4.95 -10.55 10.73
C ILE A 157 4.49 -10.32 12.18
N ARG A 158 5.13 -9.35 12.85
CA ARG A 158 4.90 -8.97 14.25
C ARG A 158 4.74 -7.47 14.43
#